data_AF-A0A4U1MCZ9-F1
#
_entry.id   AF-A0A4U1MCZ9-F1
#
_cell.length_a   1.000
_cell.length_b   1.000
_cell.length_c   1.000
_cell.angle_alpha   90.00
_cell.angle_beta   90.00
_cell.angle_gamma   90.00
#
_symmetry.space_group_name_H-M   'P 1'
#
loop_
_entity.id
_entity.type
_entity.pdbx_description
1 polymer ?
#
loop_
_entity_poly.entity_id
_entity_poly.type
_entity_poly.pdbx_seq_one_letter_code
_entity_poly.pdbx_strand_id
1 'polypeptide(L)'
;MAIKRALISVSDKTDITAFAKGLADKGVEVISTGGTKRALEEAGVNVIGISDVTGFPEILDGRVKTLHPNVHSGLLAVRDNEDHQKQLDELNIQPIDLVVVNLYPFQETIVKPDVTYEDAIENIDIGGPTMLRSAAKNHRDVTVVVDPSDYNRVLRQVEENGGTTQILRRELAAKVFRHTASYDAVISEYLTAQSGEEAPESLTVTFERKQTLRYGENPHQKAVFYRKPLYKGASLASAEQLNGKELSYNNINDANAALNIVKEFDQPAVVAVKHMNPCGVGTGETIVEAYQKAYEADSTSIFGGIVAINREVDEATAMKLKEIFLEIIMAPAFSEEALTVLTKKKNLRLLKLDVSASPAIEHQLTSVNGGLLLQERDRYGFEEADISVPTDREPTDEEWEALKLAWKVVKHVKSNAIVLTKDDQTIGIGAGQMNRVGAANIAIEQAGEKSKGSVMGSDAFFPMDDTVEAAGRAGVTAIIQPGGSIRDEDSIKKANEYGITMVFTGVRHFKH
;
A
#
# COMPACT_ATOMS: atom_id res chain seq x y z
N MET A 1 20.64 25.23 -24.98
CA MET A 1 22.11 25.19 -25.07
C MET A 1 22.50 23.77 -25.45
N ALA A 2 23.54 23.64 -26.27
CA ALA A 2 24.08 22.32 -26.60
C ALA A 2 24.71 21.69 -25.36
N ILE A 3 24.51 20.38 -25.17
CA ILE A 3 25.18 19.61 -24.13
C ILE A 3 26.59 19.32 -24.64
N LYS A 4 27.61 19.77 -23.90
CA LYS A 4 29.03 19.53 -24.21
C LYS A 4 29.69 18.62 -23.18
N ARG A 5 29.28 18.71 -21.91
CA ARG A 5 29.85 17.91 -20.82
C ARG A 5 28.75 17.23 -20.00
N ALA A 6 28.89 15.93 -19.80
CA ALA A 6 27.99 15.09 -19.01
C ALA A 6 28.72 14.44 -17.84
N LEU A 7 28.22 14.62 -16.62
CA LEU A 7 28.70 13.93 -15.43
C LEU A 7 27.77 12.75 -15.11
N ILE A 8 28.31 11.53 -15.17
CA ILE A 8 27.57 10.28 -14.98
C ILE A 8 28.11 9.54 -13.75
N SER A 9 27.27 9.31 -12.74
CA SER A 9 27.60 8.54 -11.53
C SER A 9 26.39 7.75 -11.07
N VAL A 10 26.33 6.47 -11.44
CA VAL A 10 25.15 5.61 -11.22
C VAL A 10 25.51 4.30 -10.50
N SER A 11 24.68 3.94 -9.53
CA SER A 11 24.66 2.64 -8.87
C SER A 11 24.04 1.59 -9.79
N ASP A 12 22.80 1.84 -10.26
CA ASP A 12 22.10 1.04 -11.25
C ASP A 12 22.63 1.38 -12.64
N LYS A 13 23.14 0.35 -13.34
CA LYS A 13 23.80 0.48 -14.65
C LYS A 13 22.88 0.09 -15.81
N THR A 14 21.59 -0.09 -15.55
CA THR A 14 20.59 -0.36 -16.59
C THR A 14 20.71 0.67 -17.71
N ASP A 15 20.96 0.19 -18.93
CA ASP A 15 21.09 0.96 -20.18
C ASP A 15 22.10 2.13 -20.20
N ILE A 16 22.95 2.28 -19.17
CA ILE A 16 23.82 3.45 -19.06
C ILE A 16 24.91 3.49 -20.13
N THR A 17 25.42 2.33 -20.54
CA THR A 17 26.47 2.23 -21.56
C THR A 17 25.96 2.67 -22.93
N ALA A 18 24.75 2.24 -23.31
CA ALA A 18 24.10 2.66 -24.54
C ALA A 18 23.80 4.16 -24.55
N PHE A 19 23.30 4.69 -23.42
CA PHE A 19 23.03 6.12 -23.27
C PHE A 19 24.31 6.96 -23.36
N ALA A 20 25.38 6.58 -22.64
CA ALA A 20 26.66 7.30 -22.66
C ALA A 20 27.33 7.25 -24.04
N LYS A 21 27.24 6.13 -24.75
CA LYS A 21 27.73 6.02 -26.12
C LYS A 21 27.01 6.98 -27.07
N GLY A 22 25.66 7.05 -26.98
CA GLY A 22 24.89 7.99 -27.79
C GLY A 22 25.26 9.46 -27.53
N LEU A 23 25.61 9.82 -26.29
CA LEU A 23 26.14 11.15 -25.97
C LEU A 23 27.53 11.36 -26.58
N ALA A 24 28.44 10.39 -26.44
CA ALA A 24 29.80 10.47 -26.97
C ALA A 24 29.81 10.58 -28.51
N ASP A 25 28.91 9.89 -29.20
CA ASP A 25 28.73 9.97 -30.66
C ASP A 25 28.30 11.38 -31.14
N LYS A 26 27.75 12.20 -30.23
CA LYS A 26 27.43 13.61 -30.45
C LYS A 26 28.53 14.57 -29.98
N GLY A 27 29.70 14.05 -29.60
CA GLY A 27 30.84 14.83 -29.14
C GLY A 27 30.72 15.34 -27.71
N VAL A 28 29.86 14.74 -26.89
CA VAL A 28 29.74 15.08 -25.46
C VAL A 28 30.90 14.45 -24.69
N GLU A 29 31.64 15.26 -23.94
CA GLU A 29 32.64 14.78 -22.99
C GLU A 29 31.97 14.12 -21.77
N VAL A 30 32.34 12.88 -21.49
CA VAL A 30 31.79 12.11 -20.36
C VAL A 30 32.75 12.15 -19.18
N ILE A 31 32.24 12.57 -18.02
CA ILE A 31 32.94 12.58 -16.74
C ILE A 31 32.31 11.50 -15.86
N SER A 32 33.12 10.67 -15.19
CA SER A 32 32.61 9.66 -14.28
C SER A 32 33.60 9.31 -13.15
N THR A 33 33.17 8.45 -12.22
CA THR A 33 33.95 7.98 -11.06
C THR A 33 33.66 6.51 -10.77
N GLY A 34 34.61 5.85 -10.09
CA GLY A 34 34.43 4.53 -9.49
C GLY A 34 33.93 3.47 -10.49
N GLY A 35 32.95 2.67 -10.04
CA GLY A 35 32.41 1.57 -10.85
C GLY A 35 31.68 2.01 -12.12
N THR A 36 31.10 3.22 -12.15
CA THR A 36 30.47 3.74 -13.37
C THR A 36 31.51 4.04 -14.44
N LYS A 37 32.63 4.68 -14.07
CA LYS A 37 33.74 4.96 -15.00
C LYS A 37 34.22 3.67 -15.68
N ARG A 38 34.49 2.62 -14.89
CA ARG A 38 34.96 1.33 -15.39
C ARG A 38 33.99 0.71 -16.40
N ALA A 39 32.69 0.67 -16.08
CA ALA A 39 31.68 0.10 -16.96
C ALA A 39 31.56 0.86 -18.30
N LEU A 40 31.76 2.19 -18.29
CA LEU A 40 31.73 3.01 -19.48
C LEU A 40 32.98 2.83 -20.35
N GLU A 41 34.17 2.75 -19.73
CA GLU A 41 35.43 2.46 -20.43
C GLU A 41 35.42 1.08 -21.09
N GLU A 42 34.92 0.05 -20.38
CA GLU A 42 34.74 -1.30 -20.93
C GLU A 42 33.78 -1.33 -22.14
N ALA A 43 32.82 -0.41 -22.18
CA ALA A 43 31.91 -0.23 -23.32
C ALA A 43 32.51 0.63 -24.46
N GLY A 44 33.77 1.03 -24.34
CA GLY A 44 34.50 1.82 -25.36
C GLY A 44 34.18 3.31 -25.34
N VAL A 45 33.58 3.84 -24.27
CA VAL A 45 33.35 5.28 -24.10
C VAL A 45 34.61 5.92 -23.53
N ASN A 46 35.06 7.02 -24.11
CA ASN A 46 36.16 7.80 -23.53
C ASN A 46 35.64 8.58 -22.31
N VAL A 47 36.27 8.39 -21.15
CA VAL A 47 35.79 8.92 -19.87
C VAL A 47 36.88 9.71 -19.16
N ILE A 48 36.54 10.93 -18.76
CA ILE A 48 37.36 11.79 -17.88
C ILE A 48 37.09 11.38 -16.44
N GLY A 49 38.14 11.12 -15.65
CA GLY A 49 37.97 10.81 -14.23
C GLY A 49 37.56 12.04 -13.43
N ILE A 50 36.71 11.86 -12.41
CA ILE A 50 36.31 12.98 -11.55
C ILE A 50 37.52 13.66 -10.88
N SER A 51 38.53 12.89 -10.48
CA SER A 51 39.77 13.43 -9.90
C SER A 51 40.57 14.29 -10.87
N ASP A 52 40.46 14.06 -12.19
CA ASP A 52 41.10 14.90 -13.21
C ASP A 52 40.40 16.26 -13.31
N VAL A 53 39.09 16.30 -13.02
CA VAL A 53 38.29 17.53 -12.99
C VAL A 53 38.51 18.31 -11.69
N THR A 54 38.65 17.63 -10.55
CA THR A 54 38.80 18.28 -9.25
C THR A 54 40.24 18.59 -8.88
N GLY A 55 41.21 17.85 -9.42
CA GLY A 55 42.59 17.86 -8.93
C GLY A 55 42.76 17.27 -7.52
N PHE A 56 41.74 16.58 -7.01
CA PHE A 56 41.71 16.05 -5.64
C PHE A 56 41.54 14.52 -5.64
N PRO A 57 42.34 13.78 -4.84
CA PRO A 57 42.27 12.31 -4.79
C PRO A 57 40.98 11.83 -4.11
N GLU A 58 40.56 10.60 -4.41
CA GLU A 58 39.50 9.94 -3.65
C GLU A 58 40.02 9.56 -2.24
N ILE A 59 39.35 10.05 -1.20
CA ILE A 59 39.66 9.79 0.22
C ILE A 59 38.41 9.34 0.97
N LEU A 60 38.57 8.85 2.21
CA LEU A 60 37.47 8.42 3.09
C LEU A 60 36.54 7.43 2.38
N ASP A 61 37.14 6.45 1.70
CA ASP A 61 36.44 5.40 0.94
C ASP A 61 35.44 5.96 -0.10
N GLY A 62 35.73 7.14 -0.64
CA GLY A 62 34.95 7.78 -1.69
C GLY A 62 33.78 8.63 -1.20
N ARG A 63 33.61 8.83 0.11
CA ARG A 63 32.51 9.63 0.70
C ARG A 63 32.43 11.07 0.22
N VAL A 64 33.57 11.67 -0.14
CA VAL A 64 33.68 13.10 -0.47
C VAL A 64 34.12 13.38 -1.92
N LYS A 65 34.13 12.36 -2.79
CA LYS A 65 34.75 12.44 -4.12
C LYS A 65 34.14 13.47 -5.09
N THR A 66 32.85 13.78 -4.96
CA THR A 66 32.14 14.76 -5.82
C THR A 66 31.80 16.06 -5.10
N LEU A 67 32.05 16.15 -3.78
CA LEU A 67 31.76 17.32 -2.94
C LEU A 67 32.83 18.39 -3.11
N HIS A 68 33.00 18.87 -4.35
CA HIS A 68 34.08 19.78 -4.74
C HIS A 68 33.55 21.01 -5.50
N PRO A 69 34.10 22.22 -5.27
CA PRO A 69 33.71 23.43 -6.00
C PRO A 69 33.79 23.29 -7.53
N ASN A 70 34.83 22.64 -8.08
CA ASN A 70 34.93 22.44 -9.53
C ASN A 70 33.73 21.67 -10.12
N VAL A 71 33.11 20.79 -9.33
CA VAL A 71 31.88 20.08 -9.74
C VAL A 71 30.67 20.99 -9.55
N HIS A 72 30.47 21.50 -8.34
CA HIS A 72 29.25 22.24 -8.01
C HIS A 72 29.16 23.62 -8.65
N SER A 73 30.27 24.35 -8.83
CA SER A 73 30.32 25.58 -9.63
C SER A 73 30.03 25.30 -11.10
N GLY A 74 30.56 24.19 -11.64
CA GLY A 74 30.23 23.71 -12.98
C GLY A 74 28.73 23.45 -13.17
N LEU A 75 28.03 23.02 -12.12
CA LEU A 75 26.59 22.77 -12.13
C LEU A 75 25.72 24.00 -11.81
N LEU A 76 26.15 24.85 -10.89
CA LEU A 76 25.31 25.92 -10.31
C LEU A 76 25.49 27.27 -10.99
N ALA A 77 26.55 27.46 -11.77
CA ALA A 77 26.76 28.70 -12.49
C ALA A 77 25.65 28.95 -13.53
N VAL A 78 24.88 30.00 -13.25
CA VAL A 78 23.91 30.65 -14.14
C VAL A 78 24.62 31.15 -15.40
N ARG A 79 24.35 30.56 -16.57
CA ARG A 79 25.12 30.79 -17.81
C ARG A 79 24.97 32.21 -18.36
N ASP A 80 23.77 32.78 -18.26
CA ASP A 80 23.50 34.16 -18.68
C ASP A 80 23.97 35.23 -17.68
N ASN A 81 24.68 34.86 -16.60
CA ASN A 81 25.23 35.81 -15.64
C ASN A 81 26.72 36.01 -15.92
N GLU A 82 27.10 37.23 -16.33
CA GLU A 82 28.46 37.60 -16.71
C GLU A 82 29.47 37.41 -15.56
N ASP A 83 29.10 37.75 -14.32
CA ASP A 83 29.98 37.58 -13.15
C ASP A 83 30.26 36.09 -12.89
N HIS A 84 29.25 35.24 -13.04
CA HIS A 84 29.43 33.79 -12.90
C HIS A 84 30.34 33.23 -14.00
N GLN A 85 30.16 33.65 -15.25
CA GLN A 85 31.04 33.22 -16.34
C GLN A 85 32.48 33.65 -16.09
N LYS A 86 32.69 34.90 -15.67
CA LYS A 86 34.01 35.43 -15.31
C LYS A 86 34.67 34.61 -14.20
N GLN A 87 33.92 34.25 -13.16
CA GLN A 87 34.43 33.40 -12.06
C GLN A 87 34.80 32.00 -12.53
N LEU A 88 34.00 31.40 -13.41
CA LEU A 88 34.33 30.10 -14.02
C LEU A 88 35.63 30.19 -14.82
N ASP A 89 35.79 31.23 -15.64
CA ASP A 89 36.99 31.45 -16.45
C ASP A 89 38.22 31.71 -15.60
N GLU A 90 38.12 32.59 -14.59
CA GLU A 90 39.21 32.92 -13.65
C GLU A 90 39.70 31.68 -12.87
N LEU A 91 38.80 30.77 -12.53
CA LEU A 91 39.09 29.54 -11.79
C LEU A 91 39.32 28.32 -12.71
N ASN A 92 39.27 28.51 -14.03
CA ASN A 92 39.37 27.44 -15.03
C ASN A 92 38.39 26.27 -14.80
N ILE A 93 37.15 26.60 -14.40
CA ILE A 93 36.09 25.64 -14.14
C ILE A 93 35.19 25.52 -15.37
N GLN A 94 35.12 24.31 -15.93
CA GLN A 94 34.26 24.05 -17.08
C GLN A 94 32.80 23.79 -16.65
N PRO A 95 31.82 24.40 -17.34
CA PRO A 95 30.41 24.02 -17.27
C PRO A 95 30.16 22.51 -17.35
N ILE A 96 29.14 22.03 -16.62
CA ILE A 96 28.54 20.71 -16.80
C ILE A 96 27.08 20.92 -17.24
N ASP A 97 26.68 20.32 -18.36
CA ASP A 97 25.39 20.57 -19.01
C ASP A 97 24.38 19.44 -18.78
N LEU A 98 24.87 18.25 -18.45
CA LEU A 98 24.08 17.06 -18.15
C LEU A 98 24.62 16.36 -16.90
N VAL A 99 23.74 15.99 -15.99
CA VAL A 99 24.05 15.12 -14.84
C VAL A 99 23.15 13.90 -14.90
N VAL A 100 23.75 12.71 -14.79
CA VAL A 100 23.03 11.44 -14.66
C VAL A 100 23.48 10.74 -13.40
N VAL A 101 22.58 10.67 -12.42
CA VAL A 101 22.85 10.09 -11.10
C VAL A 101 21.64 9.31 -10.62
N ASN A 102 21.79 8.03 -10.33
CA ASN A 102 20.86 7.30 -9.47
C ASN A 102 21.56 6.97 -8.15
N LEU A 103 20.81 7.04 -7.05
CA LEU A 103 21.34 7.00 -5.71
C LEU A 103 21.80 5.60 -5.30
N TYR A 104 22.51 5.50 -4.18
CA TYR A 104 22.80 4.20 -3.58
C TYR A 104 21.48 3.52 -3.19
N PRO A 105 21.40 2.19 -3.33
CA PRO A 105 20.17 1.46 -3.10
C PRO A 105 19.91 1.28 -1.59
N PHE A 106 19.74 2.39 -0.86
CA PHE A 106 19.49 2.38 0.58
C PHE A 106 18.25 1.53 0.91
N GLN A 107 17.17 1.73 0.15
CA GLN A 107 15.95 0.94 0.26
C GLN A 107 16.20 -0.57 0.10
N GLU A 108 16.97 -0.98 -0.91
CA GLU A 108 17.29 -2.39 -1.15
C GLU A 108 18.26 -2.95 -0.10
N THR A 109 19.05 -2.08 0.53
CA THR A 109 20.01 -2.46 1.57
C THR A 109 19.30 -2.77 2.88
N ILE A 110 18.43 -1.87 3.35
CA ILE A 110 17.74 -2.03 4.64
C ILE A 110 16.69 -3.15 4.67
N VAL A 111 16.33 -3.72 3.51
CA VAL A 111 15.43 -4.89 3.44
C VAL A 111 16.15 -6.23 3.45
N LYS A 112 17.49 -6.27 3.32
CA LYS A 112 18.25 -7.51 3.38
C LYS A 112 18.16 -8.12 4.78
N PRO A 113 18.02 -9.45 4.93
CA PRO A 113 17.85 -10.10 6.23
C PRO A 113 18.95 -9.81 7.25
N ASP A 114 20.20 -9.72 6.78
CA ASP A 114 21.40 -9.64 7.64
C ASP A 114 22.07 -8.26 7.59
N VAL A 115 21.33 -7.20 7.21
CA VAL A 115 21.88 -5.84 7.18
C VAL A 115 22.09 -5.31 8.59
N THR A 116 23.30 -4.84 8.89
CA THR A 116 23.59 -4.17 10.16
C THR A 116 23.18 -2.70 10.12
N TYR A 117 23.11 -2.06 11.28
CA TYR A 117 22.90 -0.61 11.36
C TYR A 117 24.04 0.13 10.63
N GLU A 118 25.28 -0.31 10.85
CA GLU A 118 26.47 0.23 10.21
C GLU A 118 26.39 0.10 8.68
N ASP A 119 25.97 -1.05 8.15
CA ASP A 119 25.78 -1.24 6.70
C ASP A 119 24.74 -0.27 6.13
N ALA A 120 23.65 -0.01 6.87
CA ALA A 120 22.66 0.97 6.46
C ALA A 120 23.24 2.39 6.42
N ILE A 121 24.00 2.78 7.44
CA ILE A 121 24.67 4.09 7.51
C ILE A 121 25.67 4.29 6.37
N GLU A 122 26.46 3.27 6.02
CA GLU A 122 27.39 3.35 4.88
C GLU A 122 26.69 3.53 3.52
N ASN A 123 25.42 3.10 3.42
CA ASN A 123 24.64 3.21 2.18
C ASN A 123 23.83 4.52 2.07
N ILE A 124 24.01 5.46 3.00
CA ILE A 124 23.47 6.82 2.89
C ILE A 124 24.36 7.64 1.96
N ASP A 125 23.86 7.95 0.76
CA ASP A 125 24.57 8.70 -0.26
C ASP A 125 24.52 10.21 0.04
N ILE A 126 25.70 10.83 0.12
CA ILE A 126 25.85 12.28 0.28
C ILE A 126 26.11 12.97 -1.06
N GLY A 127 26.97 12.38 -1.88
CA GLY A 127 27.42 12.99 -3.14
C GLY A 127 26.31 13.02 -4.19
N GLY A 128 25.57 11.92 -4.33
CA GLY A 128 24.49 11.75 -5.30
C GLY A 128 23.39 12.80 -5.12
N PRO A 129 22.75 12.90 -3.93
CA PRO A 129 21.71 13.90 -3.69
C PRO A 129 22.23 15.33 -3.84
N THR A 130 23.47 15.62 -3.44
CA THR A 130 24.06 16.97 -3.59
C THR A 130 24.22 17.36 -5.05
N MET A 131 24.74 16.46 -5.91
CA MET A 131 24.85 16.69 -7.35
C MET A 131 23.49 16.85 -8.01
N LEU A 132 22.55 15.95 -7.70
CA LEU A 132 21.19 15.97 -8.21
C LEU A 132 20.48 17.30 -7.87
N ARG A 133 20.52 17.73 -6.60
CA ARG A 133 19.92 18.99 -6.16
C ARG A 133 20.59 20.20 -6.79
N SER A 134 21.90 20.18 -6.98
CA SER A 134 22.64 21.25 -7.66
C SER A 134 22.17 21.42 -9.11
N ALA A 135 22.14 20.32 -9.87
CA ALA A 135 21.70 20.31 -11.25
C ALA A 135 20.21 20.67 -11.40
N ALA A 136 19.34 20.12 -10.54
CA ALA A 136 17.91 20.43 -10.53
C ALA A 136 17.62 21.89 -10.16
N LYS A 137 18.37 22.48 -9.23
CA LYS A 137 18.28 23.92 -8.91
C LYS A 137 18.59 24.76 -10.15
N ASN A 138 19.63 24.40 -10.91
CA ASN A 138 20.04 25.12 -12.11
C ASN A 138 19.44 24.54 -13.40
N HIS A 139 18.23 23.96 -13.35
CA HIS A 139 17.57 23.32 -14.51
C HIS A 139 17.28 24.27 -15.69
N ARG A 140 17.46 25.58 -15.51
CA ARG A 140 17.46 26.53 -16.62
C ARG A 140 18.55 26.15 -17.63
N ASP A 141 19.72 25.78 -17.13
CA ASP A 141 20.94 25.60 -17.90
C ASP A 141 21.43 24.14 -17.91
N VAL A 142 21.07 23.34 -16.90
CA VAL A 142 21.55 21.96 -16.71
C VAL A 142 20.43 20.94 -16.87
N THR A 143 20.67 19.89 -17.66
CA THR A 143 19.78 18.71 -17.72
C THR A 143 20.17 17.75 -16.60
N VAL A 144 19.19 17.23 -15.87
CA VAL A 144 19.44 16.27 -14.78
C VAL A 144 18.60 15.02 -14.99
N VAL A 145 19.17 13.84 -14.77
CA VAL A 145 18.48 12.56 -14.97
C VAL A 145 18.76 11.65 -13.78
N VAL A 146 17.70 11.07 -13.23
CA VAL A 146 17.76 10.19 -12.04
C VAL A 146 17.28 8.77 -12.29
N ASP A 147 16.69 8.52 -13.45
CA ASP A 147 15.98 7.28 -13.76
C ASP A 147 16.30 6.84 -15.20
N PRO A 148 16.74 5.59 -15.41
CA PRO A 148 16.98 5.03 -16.74
C PRO A 148 15.81 5.18 -17.73
N SER A 149 14.56 5.22 -17.24
CA SER A 149 13.38 5.41 -18.09
C SER A 149 13.42 6.70 -18.92
N ASP A 150 14.20 7.69 -18.49
CA ASP A 150 14.31 8.99 -19.14
C ASP A 150 15.51 9.10 -20.11
N TYR A 151 16.35 8.06 -20.22
CA TYR A 151 17.54 8.08 -21.10
C TYR A 151 17.15 8.31 -22.56
N ASN A 152 16.21 7.52 -23.08
CA ASN A 152 15.82 7.61 -24.49
C ASN A 152 15.22 8.97 -24.89
N ARG A 153 14.40 9.57 -24.02
CA ARG A 153 13.78 10.87 -24.31
C ARG A 153 14.79 12.02 -24.23
N VAL A 154 15.80 11.92 -23.36
CA VAL A 154 16.88 12.90 -23.25
C VAL A 154 17.81 12.78 -24.45
N LEU A 155 18.26 11.56 -24.76
CA LEU A 155 19.17 11.30 -25.87
C LEU A 155 18.56 11.78 -27.19
N ARG A 156 17.28 11.47 -27.45
CA ARG A 156 16.58 11.95 -28.65
C ARG A 156 16.66 13.47 -28.82
N GLN A 157 16.41 14.25 -27.76
CA GLN A 157 16.51 15.72 -27.86
C GLN A 157 17.95 16.20 -28.09
N VAL A 158 18.94 15.53 -27.49
CA VAL A 158 20.37 15.81 -27.74
C VAL A 158 20.72 15.51 -29.19
N GLU A 159 20.26 14.39 -29.75
CA GLU A 159 20.55 14.00 -31.12
C GLU A 159 19.94 14.95 -32.16
N GLU A 160 18.71 15.42 -31.91
CA GLU A 160 17.94 16.30 -32.79
C GLU A 160 18.38 17.77 -32.69
N ASN A 161 18.65 18.26 -31.48
CA ASN A 161 18.80 19.71 -31.21
C ASN A 161 20.17 20.09 -30.61
N GLY A 162 21.05 19.11 -30.38
CA GLY A 162 22.30 19.28 -29.64
C GLY A 162 22.11 19.43 -28.12
N GLY A 163 20.87 19.55 -27.62
CA GLY A 163 20.57 19.72 -26.20
C GLY A 163 19.07 19.58 -25.90
N THR A 164 18.67 19.78 -24.65
CA THR A 164 17.28 19.60 -24.23
C THR A 164 16.46 20.88 -24.28
N THR A 165 15.14 20.73 -24.27
CA THR A 165 14.18 21.83 -24.10
C THR A 165 14.04 22.25 -22.64
N GLN A 166 13.63 23.50 -22.40
CA GLN A 166 13.37 24.00 -21.04
C GLN A 166 12.23 23.22 -20.36
N ILE A 167 11.22 22.78 -21.13
CA ILE A 167 10.10 21.98 -20.64
C ILE A 167 10.63 20.67 -20.06
N LEU A 168 11.45 19.93 -20.82
CA LEU A 168 12.03 18.67 -20.36
C LEU A 168 12.90 18.86 -19.11
N ARG A 169 13.72 19.91 -19.05
CA ARG A 169 14.56 20.18 -17.88
C ARG A 169 13.74 20.48 -16.62
N ARG A 170 12.63 21.23 -16.74
CA ARG A 170 11.71 21.50 -15.61
C ARG A 170 11.07 20.22 -15.08
N GLU A 171 10.60 19.36 -15.98
CA GLU A 171 10.00 18.07 -15.60
C GLU A 171 10.99 17.17 -14.86
N LEU A 172 12.21 17.07 -15.39
CA LEU A 172 13.29 16.29 -14.82
C LEU A 172 13.74 16.84 -13.47
N ALA A 173 13.89 18.15 -13.33
CA ALA A 173 14.21 18.78 -12.04
C ALA A 173 13.15 18.51 -10.97
N ALA A 174 11.87 18.60 -11.34
CA ALA A 174 10.78 18.24 -10.43
C ALA A 174 10.83 16.74 -10.07
N LYS A 175 11.18 15.85 -11.00
CA LYS A 175 11.37 14.42 -10.74
C LYS A 175 12.51 14.18 -9.76
N VAL A 176 13.63 14.88 -9.92
CA VAL A 176 14.78 14.80 -9.02
C VAL A 176 14.43 15.20 -7.59
N PHE A 177 13.77 16.34 -7.38
CA PHE A 177 13.39 16.76 -6.04
C PHE A 177 12.39 15.80 -5.37
N ARG A 178 11.48 15.19 -6.13
CA ARG A 178 10.63 14.11 -5.60
C ARG A 178 11.44 12.88 -5.22
N HIS A 179 12.41 12.50 -6.04
CA HIS A 179 13.27 11.34 -5.77
C HIS A 179 14.12 11.55 -4.51
N THR A 180 14.77 12.70 -4.36
CA THR A 180 15.56 13.01 -3.16
C THR A 180 14.69 13.15 -1.91
N ALA A 181 13.49 13.74 -2.03
CA ALA A 181 12.54 13.79 -0.91
C ALA A 181 12.10 12.39 -0.47
N SER A 182 11.86 11.47 -1.42
CA SER A 182 11.53 10.08 -1.12
C SER A 182 12.70 9.34 -0.48
N TYR A 183 13.93 9.59 -0.95
CA TYR A 183 15.16 9.01 -0.39
C TYR A 183 15.35 9.43 1.08
N ASP A 184 15.27 10.73 1.35
CA ASP A 184 15.40 11.28 2.71
C ASP A 184 14.26 10.81 3.63
N ALA A 185 13.03 10.68 3.10
CA ALA A 185 11.90 10.15 3.85
C ALA A 185 12.12 8.72 4.34
N VAL A 186 12.68 7.83 3.51
CA VAL A 186 12.97 6.45 3.92
C VAL A 186 14.14 6.38 4.90
N ILE A 187 15.17 7.21 4.74
CA ILE A 187 16.26 7.32 5.72
C ILE A 187 15.71 7.79 7.07
N SER A 188 14.86 8.82 7.06
CA SER A 188 14.20 9.34 8.26
C SER A 188 13.37 8.26 8.96
N GLU A 189 12.47 7.57 8.22
CA GLU A 189 11.66 6.46 8.77
C GLU A 189 12.53 5.37 9.40
N TYR A 190 13.64 4.98 8.74
CA TYR A 190 14.57 3.99 9.27
C TYR A 190 15.25 4.47 10.56
N LEU A 191 15.82 5.68 10.58
CA LEU A 191 16.55 6.21 11.74
C LEU A 191 15.63 6.46 12.94
N THR A 192 14.40 6.94 12.72
CA THR A 192 13.38 7.09 13.77
C THR A 192 12.99 5.73 14.35
N ALA A 193 12.83 4.69 13.52
CA ALA A 193 12.57 3.35 14.03
C ALA A 193 13.74 2.81 14.87
N GLN A 194 15.00 3.09 14.48
CA GLN A 194 16.19 2.68 15.23
C GLN A 194 16.37 3.45 16.55
N SER A 195 15.88 4.69 16.65
CA SER A 195 15.92 5.45 17.91
C SER A 195 14.84 5.01 18.91
N GLY A 196 13.85 4.23 18.47
CA GLY A 196 12.70 3.82 19.28
C GLY A 196 11.67 4.93 19.49
N GLU A 197 11.70 5.99 18.70
CA GLU A 197 10.75 7.09 18.78
C GLU A 197 9.45 6.75 18.03
N GLU A 198 8.35 6.64 18.76
CA GLU A 198 7.05 6.23 18.19
C GLU A 198 6.24 7.40 17.60
N ALA A 199 6.38 8.60 18.16
CA ALA A 199 5.59 9.76 17.82
C ALA A 199 6.49 11.00 17.59
N PRO A 200 7.26 11.02 16.48
CA PRO A 200 8.17 12.13 16.18
C PRO A 200 7.41 13.43 15.97
N GLU A 201 8.08 14.56 16.24
CA GLU A 201 7.53 15.91 16.08
C GLU A 201 7.17 16.25 14.62
N SER A 202 7.76 15.52 13.67
CA SER A 202 7.48 15.64 12.24
C SER A 202 7.27 14.26 11.62
N LEU A 203 6.14 14.09 10.93
CA LEU A 203 5.85 12.88 10.16
C LEU A 203 6.11 13.13 8.67
N THR A 204 7.14 12.49 8.13
CA THR A 204 7.44 12.52 6.69
C THR A 204 7.08 11.17 6.07
N VAL A 205 6.10 11.17 5.16
CA VAL A 205 5.68 9.95 4.43
C VAL A 205 5.94 10.11 2.93
N THR A 206 6.32 9.02 2.27
CA THR A 206 6.54 8.99 0.83
C THR A 206 5.77 7.86 0.15
N PHE A 207 5.37 8.10 -1.10
CA PHE A 207 4.69 7.13 -1.93
C PHE A 207 5.14 7.24 -3.39
N GLU A 208 5.15 6.10 -4.08
CA GLU A 208 5.46 6.00 -5.50
C GLU A 208 4.20 5.81 -6.32
N ARG A 209 4.07 6.49 -7.45
CA ARG A 209 2.92 6.32 -8.33
C ARG A 209 2.92 4.91 -8.92
N LYS A 210 1.91 4.11 -8.60
CA LYS A 210 1.67 2.80 -9.23
C LYS A 210 0.96 2.97 -10.57
N GLN A 211 -0.16 3.70 -10.59
CA GLN A 211 -0.92 3.98 -11.82
C GLN A 211 -1.82 5.20 -11.68
N THR A 212 -2.11 5.87 -12.80
CA THR A 212 -3.24 6.81 -12.86
C THR A 212 -4.55 6.04 -12.92
N LEU A 213 -5.61 6.59 -12.35
CA LEU A 213 -6.95 5.99 -12.39
C LEU A 213 -7.85 6.79 -13.32
N ARG A 214 -8.85 6.12 -13.90
CA ARG A 214 -9.82 6.73 -14.81
C ARG A 214 -10.55 7.92 -14.15
N TYR A 215 -10.91 7.77 -12.88
CA TYR A 215 -11.51 8.77 -12.01
C TYR A 215 -11.37 8.31 -10.55
N GLY A 216 -11.74 9.17 -9.59
CA GLY A 216 -11.79 8.88 -8.16
C GLY A 216 -13.02 8.07 -7.77
N GLU A 217 -13.63 8.39 -6.63
CA GLU A 217 -14.86 7.74 -6.21
C GLU A 217 -16.02 8.01 -7.20
N ASN A 218 -16.02 9.21 -7.78
CA ASN A 218 -17.00 9.66 -8.77
C ASN A 218 -16.33 10.12 -10.08
N PRO A 219 -17.01 10.02 -11.24
CA PRO A 219 -16.43 10.31 -12.56
C PRO A 219 -15.80 11.70 -12.75
N HIS A 220 -16.24 12.71 -12.00
CA HIS A 220 -15.72 14.08 -12.10
C HIS A 220 -14.43 14.30 -11.29
N GLN A 221 -14.05 13.35 -10.44
CA GLN A 221 -12.85 13.41 -9.59
C GLN A 221 -11.69 12.73 -10.31
N LYS A 222 -10.51 13.35 -10.34
CA LYS A 222 -9.27 12.70 -10.83
C LYS A 222 -8.65 11.89 -9.69
N ALA A 223 -8.04 10.74 -10.00
CA ALA A 223 -7.35 9.94 -9.00
C ALA A 223 -6.12 9.22 -9.54
N VAL A 224 -5.24 8.87 -8.61
CA VAL A 224 -3.97 8.18 -8.86
C VAL A 224 -3.76 7.19 -7.71
N PHE A 225 -3.36 5.97 -8.03
CA PHE A 225 -3.02 4.97 -7.03
C PHE A 225 -1.51 4.99 -6.79
N TYR A 226 -1.12 5.14 -5.53
CA TYR A 226 0.26 5.13 -5.09
C TYR A 226 0.56 3.90 -4.22
N ARG A 227 1.83 3.49 -4.17
CA ARG A 227 2.34 2.42 -3.32
C ARG A 227 3.34 2.99 -2.31
N LYS A 228 3.35 2.47 -1.08
CA LYS A 228 4.39 2.79 -0.09
C LYS A 228 5.65 2.00 -0.44
N PRO A 229 6.84 2.63 -0.50
CA PRO A 229 8.10 1.90 -0.63
C PRO A 229 8.27 0.91 0.52
N LEU A 230 8.90 -0.23 0.23
CA LEU A 230 9.26 -1.24 1.24
C LEU A 230 8.10 -1.81 2.06
N TYR A 231 6.86 -1.70 1.58
CA TYR A 231 5.72 -2.30 2.26
C TYR A 231 5.86 -3.83 2.30
N LYS A 232 5.95 -4.39 3.51
CA LYS A 232 6.01 -5.83 3.76
C LYS A 232 4.64 -6.31 4.24
N GLY A 233 3.91 -7.03 3.39
CA GLY A 233 2.58 -7.53 3.74
C GLY A 233 1.68 -7.75 2.52
N ALA A 234 0.54 -8.41 2.77
CA ALA A 234 -0.51 -8.55 1.78
C ALA A 234 -1.00 -7.17 1.34
N SER A 235 -0.90 -6.85 0.05
CA SER A 235 -1.31 -5.54 -0.46
C SER A 235 -1.81 -5.60 -1.89
N LEU A 236 -2.80 -4.76 -2.21
CA LEU A 236 -3.19 -4.54 -3.60
C LEU A 236 -2.12 -3.81 -4.42
N ALA A 237 -1.19 -3.13 -3.74
CA ALA A 237 -0.06 -2.49 -4.39
C ALA A 237 0.95 -3.50 -4.97
N SER A 238 1.02 -4.71 -4.41
CA SER A 238 1.85 -5.82 -4.90
C SER A 238 1.06 -6.89 -5.68
N ALA A 239 -0.27 -6.82 -5.71
CA ALA A 239 -1.09 -7.78 -6.44
C ALA A 239 -0.77 -7.81 -7.95
N GLU A 240 -0.64 -9.04 -8.48
CA GLU A 240 -0.53 -9.34 -9.90
C GLU A 240 -1.94 -9.45 -10.51
N GLN A 241 -2.22 -8.68 -11.55
CA GLN A 241 -3.50 -8.74 -12.25
C GLN A 241 -3.41 -9.71 -13.43
N LEU A 242 -4.05 -10.88 -13.30
CA LEU A 242 -4.00 -11.96 -14.29
C LEU A 242 -5.03 -11.82 -15.42
N ASN A 243 -6.08 -11.01 -15.22
CA ASN A 243 -7.16 -10.80 -16.20
C ASN A 243 -7.88 -9.47 -15.96
N GLY A 244 -8.72 -9.06 -16.92
CA GLY A 244 -9.71 -8.01 -16.73
C GLY A 244 -9.21 -6.60 -17.05
N LYS A 245 -10.09 -5.63 -16.84
CA LYS A 245 -9.82 -4.19 -17.06
C LYS A 245 -8.96 -3.61 -15.94
N GLU A 246 -8.39 -2.44 -16.16
CA GLU A 246 -7.75 -1.66 -15.10
C GLU A 246 -8.67 -1.47 -13.87
N LEU A 247 -8.07 -1.47 -12.68
CA LEU A 247 -8.78 -1.25 -11.42
C LEU A 247 -9.24 0.22 -11.31
N SER A 248 -10.48 0.42 -10.88
CA SER A 248 -10.99 1.75 -10.48
C SER A 248 -10.61 2.12 -9.05
N TYR A 249 -10.89 3.36 -8.63
CA TYR A 249 -10.71 3.80 -7.24
C TYR A 249 -11.52 2.96 -6.26
N ASN A 250 -12.82 2.76 -6.54
CA ASN A 250 -13.71 1.98 -5.67
C ASN A 250 -13.30 0.49 -5.65
N ASN A 251 -12.85 -0.03 -6.79
CA ASN A 251 -12.28 -1.39 -6.84
C ASN A 251 -11.12 -1.57 -5.86
N ILE A 252 -10.22 -0.59 -5.76
CA ILE A 252 -9.07 -0.66 -4.85
C ILE A 252 -9.54 -0.58 -3.40
N ASN A 253 -10.47 0.32 -3.06
CA ASN A 253 -10.99 0.44 -1.69
C ASN A 253 -11.74 -0.82 -1.23
N ASP A 254 -12.66 -1.32 -2.05
CA ASP A 254 -13.46 -2.51 -1.74
C ASP A 254 -12.59 -3.76 -1.67
N ALA A 255 -11.63 -3.91 -2.58
CA ALA A 255 -10.68 -5.02 -2.54
C ALA A 255 -9.78 -4.93 -1.30
N ASN A 256 -9.40 -3.72 -0.86
CA ASN A 256 -8.58 -3.58 0.35
C ASN A 256 -9.40 -3.93 1.60
N ALA A 257 -10.68 -3.57 1.64
CA ALA A 257 -11.59 -4.02 2.70
C ALA A 257 -11.74 -5.55 2.71
N ALA A 258 -11.98 -6.17 1.54
CA ALA A 258 -12.09 -7.62 1.41
C ALA A 258 -10.81 -8.34 1.84
N LEU A 259 -9.64 -7.82 1.48
CA LEU A 259 -8.34 -8.35 1.89
C LEU A 259 -8.16 -8.29 3.42
N ASN A 260 -8.53 -7.18 4.06
CA ASN A 260 -8.40 -7.07 5.52
C ASN A 260 -9.32 -8.06 6.27
N ILE A 261 -10.50 -8.35 5.74
CA ILE A 261 -11.45 -9.30 6.35
C ILE A 261 -10.98 -10.74 6.13
N VAL A 262 -10.59 -11.11 4.90
CA VAL A 262 -10.24 -12.51 4.59
C VAL A 262 -9.01 -13.00 5.37
N LYS A 263 -8.19 -12.05 5.84
CA LYS A 263 -7.00 -12.29 6.67
C LYS A 263 -7.29 -12.73 8.10
N GLU A 264 -8.53 -12.58 8.59
CA GLU A 264 -8.95 -13.04 9.92
C GLU A 264 -9.11 -14.58 10.00
N PHE A 265 -8.99 -15.28 8.86
CA PHE A 265 -9.36 -16.68 8.72
C PHE A 265 -8.17 -17.57 8.37
N ASP A 266 -7.96 -18.58 9.20
CA ASP A 266 -7.02 -19.67 8.94
C ASP A 266 -7.68 -20.81 8.17
N GLN A 267 -8.95 -21.13 8.44
CA GLN A 267 -9.71 -22.13 7.69
C GLN A 267 -10.11 -21.61 6.29
N PRO A 268 -10.47 -22.47 5.32
CA PRO A 268 -11.00 -22.04 4.03
C PRO A 268 -12.14 -21.03 4.20
N ALA A 269 -11.95 -19.83 3.67
CA ALA A 269 -12.84 -18.71 3.85
C ALA A 269 -13.02 -17.91 2.56
N VAL A 270 -14.25 -17.42 2.39
CA VAL A 270 -14.63 -16.53 1.30
C VAL A 270 -15.36 -15.33 1.86
N VAL A 271 -14.91 -14.15 1.44
CA VAL A 271 -15.48 -12.86 1.83
C VAL A 271 -15.96 -12.13 0.58
N ALA A 272 -17.24 -11.80 0.55
CA ALA A 272 -17.85 -10.94 -0.44
C ALA A 272 -18.06 -9.53 0.14
N VAL A 273 -17.57 -8.52 -0.57
CA VAL A 273 -17.65 -7.10 -0.17
C VAL A 273 -18.31 -6.27 -1.26
N LYS A 274 -19.04 -5.24 -0.81
CA LYS A 274 -19.55 -4.16 -1.66
C LYS A 274 -19.55 -2.86 -0.86
N HIS A 275 -19.02 -1.78 -1.44
CA HIS A 275 -18.92 -0.47 -0.77
C HIS A 275 -18.25 -0.56 0.61
N MET A 276 -17.11 -1.26 0.66
CA MET A 276 -16.26 -1.49 1.82
C MET A 276 -16.90 -2.25 2.99
N ASN A 277 -18.13 -2.75 2.85
CA ASN A 277 -18.79 -3.59 3.86
C ASN A 277 -18.89 -5.03 3.34
N PRO A 278 -18.71 -6.05 4.20
CA PRO A 278 -19.02 -7.42 3.83
C PRO A 278 -20.52 -7.54 3.57
N CYS A 279 -20.90 -8.11 2.43
CA CYS A 279 -22.27 -8.55 2.19
C CYS A 279 -22.45 -10.05 2.48
N GLY A 280 -21.36 -10.82 2.48
CA GLY A 280 -21.39 -12.23 2.86
C GLY A 280 -20.02 -12.75 3.23
N VAL A 281 -19.94 -13.53 4.30
CA VAL A 281 -18.75 -14.27 4.71
C VAL A 281 -19.16 -15.71 4.98
N GLY A 282 -18.39 -16.64 4.43
CA GLY A 282 -18.60 -18.08 4.62
C GLY A 282 -17.29 -18.79 4.85
N THR A 283 -17.32 -19.81 5.71
CA THR A 283 -16.18 -20.70 5.96
C THR A 283 -16.58 -22.17 5.85
N GLY A 284 -15.64 -23.06 5.57
CA GLY A 284 -15.94 -24.48 5.37
C GLY A 284 -14.68 -25.35 5.27
N GLU A 285 -14.85 -26.62 4.90
CA GLU A 285 -13.72 -27.53 4.68
C GLU A 285 -13.06 -27.28 3.32
N THR A 286 -13.83 -26.75 2.36
CA THR A 286 -13.37 -26.40 1.02
C THR A 286 -13.76 -24.97 0.64
N ILE A 287 -13.05 -24.39 -0.34
CA ILE A 287 -13.35 -23.05 -0.83
C ILE A 287 -14.69 -22.98 -1.55
N VAL A 288 -15.11 -24.06 -2.22
CA VAL A 288 -16.42 -24.11 -2.89
C VAL A 288 -17.57 -24.06 -1.88
N GLU A 289 -17.44 -24.75 -0.73
CA GLU A 289 -18.41 -24.68 0.37
C GLU A 289 -18.44 -23.28 0.99
N ALA A 290 -17.26 -22.73 1.30
CA ALA A 290 -17.13 -21.38 1.84
C ALA A 290 -17.74 -20.32 0.90
N TYR A 291 -17.54 -20.46 -0.41
CA TYR A 291 -18.16 -19.59 -1.42
C TYR A 291 -19.68 -19.73 -1.43
N GLN A 292 -20.21 -20.95 -1.39
CA GLN A 292 -21.65 -21.18 -1.41
C GLN A 292 -22.32 -20.52 -0.19
N LYS A 293 -21.72 -20.68 0.99
CA LYS A 293 -22.12 -20.00 2.23
C LYS A 293 -22.04 -18.46 2.09
N ALA A 294 -20.91 -17.92 1.61
CA ALA A 294 -20.78 -16.47 1.40
C ALA A 294 -21.79 -15.91 0.38
N TYR A 295 -22.16 -16.69 -0.63
CA TYR A 295 -23.18 -16.33 -1.62
C TYR A 295 -24.60 -16.36 -1.03
N GLU A 296 -24.92 -17.35 -0.20
CA GLU A 296 -26.24 -17.52 0.43
C GLU A 296 -26.51 -16.53 1.58
N ALA A 297 -25.46 -15.92 2.13
CA ALA A 297 -25.54 -14.82 3.09
C ALA A 297 -26.34 -13.63 2.52
N ASP A 298 -25.98 -13.18 1.32
CA ASP A 298 -26.73 -12.15 0.58
C ASP A 298 -26.48 -12.26 -0.94
N SER A 299 -27.27 -13.13 -1.58
CA SER A 299 -27.18 -13.38 -3.02
C SER A 299 -27.53 -12.17 -3.87
N THR A 300 -28.20 -11.17 -3.30
CA THR A 300 -28.59 -9.93 -3.99
C THR A 300 -27.41 -8.96 -4.02
N SER A 301 -26.81 -8.72 -2.86
CA SER A 301 -25.75 -7.71 -2.72
C SER A 301 -24.41 -8.16 -3.31
N ILE A 302 -24.10 -9.47 -3.31
CA ILE A 302 -22.87 -10.00 -3.92
C ILE A 302 -22.79 -9.75 -5.44
N PHE A 303 -23.91 -9.49 -6.11
CA PHE A 303 -23.92 -9.15 -7.53
C PHE A 303 -23.17 -7.84 -7.80
N GLY A 304 -22.12 -7.92 -8.63
CA GLY A 304 -21.18 -6.82 -8.89
C GLY A 304 -20.24 -6.53 -7.73
N GLY A 305 -20.17 -7.43 -6.74
CA GLY A 305 -19.26 -7.32 -5.61
C GLY A 305 -17.85 -7.79 -5.92
N ILE A 306 -17.04 -7.78 -4.87
CA ILE A 306 -15.65 -8.23 -4.84
C ILE A 306 -15.55 -9.43 -3.92
N VAL A 307 -14.90 -10.49 -4.39
CA VAL A 307 -14.70 -11.72 -3.62
C VAL A 307 -13.22 -11.89 -3.28
N ALA A 308 -12.91 -12.06 -2.00
CA ALA A 308 -11.60 -12.42 -1.50
C ALA A 308 -11.61 -13.83 -0.92
N ILE A 309 -10.57 -14.60 -1.24
CA ILE A 309 -10.46 -16.04 -0.96
C ILE A 309 -9.08 -16.28 -0.35
N ASN A 310 -9.02 -17.00 0.78
CA ASN A 310 -7.75 -17.19 1.49
C ASN A 310 -6.93 -18.43 1.09
N ARG A 311 -7.38 -19.18 0.08
CA ARG A 311 -6.70 -20.35 -0.51
C ARG A 311 -6.79 -20.32 -2.03
N GLU A 312 -6.14 -21.28 -2.67
CA GLU A 312 -6.19 -21.43 -4.12
C GLU A 312 -7.62 -21.60 -4.64
N VAL A 313 -7.91 -20.98 -5.78
CA VAL A 313 -9.16 -21.18 -6.52
C VAL A 313 -9.00 -22.34 -7.50
N ASP A 314 -9.75 -23.41 -7.26
CA ASP A 314 -9.84 -24.59 -8.12
C ASP A 314 -10.94 -24.45 -9.19
N GLU A 315 -11.05 -25.45 -10.08
CA GLU A 315 -12.06 -25.46 -11.13
C GLU A 315 -13.48 -25.45 -10.56
N ALA A 316 -13.76 -26.22 -9.51
CA ALA A 316 -15.08 -26.33 -8.90
C ALA A 316 -15.57 -24.98 -8.36
N THR A 317 -14.69 -24.27 -7.65
CA THR A 317 -14.95 -22.92 -7.14
C THR A 317 -15.10 -21.93 -8.29
N ALA A 318 -14.22 -21.98 -9.30
CA ALA A 318 -14.30 -21.12 -10.48
C ALA A 318 -15.62 -21.28 -11.24
N MET A 319 -16.12 -22.52 -11.35
CA MET A 319 -17.40 -22.84 -11.98
C MET A 319 -18.59 -22.22 -11.26
N LYS A 320 -18.53 -22.07 -9.94
CA LYS A 320 -19.53 -21.36 -9.14
C LYS A 320 -19.40 -19.84 -9.25
N LEU A 321 -18.18 -19.32 -9.10
CA LEU A 321 -17.88 -17.88 -9.22
C LEU A 321 -18.30 -17.30 -10.57
N LYS A 322 -18.23 -18.08 -11.65
CA LYS A 322 -18.64 -17.61 -12.99
C LYS A 322 -20.16 -17.45 -13.14
N GLU A 323 -20.99 -18.00 -12.26
CA GLU A 323 -22.45 -17.98 -12.42
C GLU A 323 -23.01 -16.56 -12.28
N ILE A 324 -22.36 -15.71 -11.47
CA ILE A 324 -22.78 -14.33 -11.22
C ILE A 324 -21.80 -13.31 -11.80
N PHE A 325 -22.23 -12.05 -11.85
CA PHE A 325 -21.37 -10.93 -12.18
C PHE A 325 -20.55 -10.54 -10.94
N LEU A 326 -19.22 -10.56 -11.06
CA LEU A 326 -18.26 -10.10 -10.06
C LEU A 326 -17.31 -9.10 -10.72
N GLU A 327 -16.94 -8.05 -9.98
CA GLU A 327 -15.95 -7.08 -10.45
C GLU A 327 -14.52 -7.62 -10.28
N ILE A 328 -14.25 -8.25 -9.14
CA ILE A 328 -12.94 -8.78 -8.75
C ILE A 328 -13.08 -10.11 -8.03
N ILE A 329 -12.16 -11.04 -8.33
CA ILE A 329 -11.83 -12.18 -7.47
C ILE A 329 -10.35 -12.05 -7.10
N MET A 330 -10.04 -12.13 -5.81
CA MET A 330 -8.66 -12.19 -5.34
C MET A 330 -8.39 -13.45 -4.53
N ALA A 331 -7.19 -14.02 -4.73
CA ALA A 331 -6.75 -15.23 -4.07
C ALA A 331 -5.21 -15.32 -4.06
N PRO A 332 -4.61 -16.15 -3.19
CA PRO A 332 -3.18 -16.47 -3.24
C PRO A 332 -2.75 -17.19 -4.53
N ALA A 333 -3.64 -18.00 -5.11
CA ALA A 333 -3.37 -18.74 -6.32
C ALA A 333 -4.65 -19.09 -7.08
N PHE A 334 -4.49 -19.42 -8.36
CA PHE A 334 -5.53 -19.94 -9.23
C PHE A 334 -4.94 -21.13 -9.99
N SER A 335 -5.65 -22.27 -10.00
CA SER A 335 -5.32 -23.40 -10.87
C SER A 335 -5.43 -23.01 -12.35
N GLU A 336 -4.78 -23.77 -13.24
CA GLU A 336 -4.86 -23.53 -14.70
C GLU A 336 -6.29 -23.67 -15.22
N GLU A 337 -7.04 -24.63 -14.66
CA GLU A 337 -8.44 -24.89 -14.96
C GLU A 337 -9.32 -23.72 -14.50
N ALA A 338 -9.09 -23.20 -13.28
CA ALA A 338 -9.80 -22.01 -12.78
C ALA A 338 -9.55 -20.78 -13.66
N LEU A 339 -8.30 -20.55 -14.07
CA LEU A 339 -7.96 -19.45 -14.99
C LEU A 339 -8.67 -19.62 -16.34
N THR A 340 -8.69 -20.84 -16.89
CA THR A 340 -9.39 -21.15 -18.14
C THR A 340 -10.89 -20.85 -18.06
N VAL A 341 -11.51 -21.08 -16.90
CA VAL A 341 -12.93 -20.77 -16.67
C VAL A 341 -13.16 -19.27 -16.51
N LEU A 342 -12.41 -18.61 -15.62
CA LEU A 342 -12.69 -17.24 -15.18
C LEU A 342 -12.25 -16.20 -16.22
N THR A 343 -11.17 -16.44 -16.97
CA THR A 343 -10.68 -15.52 -18.02
C THR A 343 -11.65 -15.37 -19.20
N LYS A 344 -12.61 -16.29 -19.37
CA LYS A 344 -13.72 -16.14 -20.32
C LYS A 344 -14.56 -14.89 -20.02
N LYS A 345 -14.60 -14.43 -18.76
CA LYS A 345 -15.18 -13.14 -18.39
C LYS A 345 -14.16 -12.03 -18.60
N LYS A 346 -14.12 -11.47 -19.81
CA LYS A 346 -13.14 -10.43 -20.24
C LYS A 346 -12.97 -9.23 -19.31
N ASN A 347 -14.00 -8.87 -18.53
CA ASN A 347 -13.97 -7.70 -17.65
C ASN A 347 -13.61 -8.02 -16.19
N LEU A 348 -13.69 -9.30 -15.78
CA LEU A 348 -13.46 -9.74 -14.41
C LEU A 348 -11.97 -9.59 -14.07
N ARG A 349 -11.64 -8.83 -13.03
CA ARG A 349 -10.24 -8.78 -12.57
C ARG A 349 -9.96 -10.00 -11.70
N LEU A 350 -8.87 -10.69 -12.04
CA LEU A 350 -8.31 -11.75 -11.22
C LEU A 350 -7.04 -11.21 -10.60
N LEU A 351 -7.01 -11.09 -9.27
CA LEU A 351 -5.86 -10.56 -8.53
C LEU A 351 -5.19 -11.69 -7.76
N LYS A 352 -3.93 -11.94 -8.07
CA LYS A 352 -3.08 -12.89 -7.34
C LYS A 352 -2.21 -12.13 -6.34
N LEU A 353 -2.34 -12.46 -5.06
CA LEU A 353 -1.54 -11.88 -3.98
C LEU A 353 -1.49 -12.82 -2.77
N ASP A 354 -0.35 -12.86 -2.09
CA ASP A 354 -0.25 -13.57 -0.81
C ASP A 354 -1.09 -12.85 0.24
N VAL A 355 -2.16 -13.52 0.68
CA VAL A 355 -3.09 -13.03 1.69
C VAL A 355 -2.58 -13.29 3.11
N SER A 356 -1.66 -14.25 3.30
CA SER A 356 -1.16 -14.66 4.62
C SER A 356 -0.13 -13.67 5.19
N ALA A 357 0.47 -12.85 4.34
CA ALA A 357 1.47 -11.89 4.74
C ALA A 357 0.87 -10.76 5.61
N SER A 358 1.33 -10.67 6.86
CA SER A 358 0.98 -9.59 7.79
C SER A 358 2.24 -8.90 8.32
N PRO A 359 2.32 -7.55 8.27
CA PRO A 359 3.38 -6.82 8.94
C PRO A 359 3.28 -6.94 10.47
N ALA A 360 4.42 -6.83 11.15
CA ALA A 360 4.50 -6.90 12.62
C ALA A 360 3.81 -5.73 13.34
N ILE A 361 3.77 -4.53 12.75
CA ILE A 361 2.98 -3.34 13.16
C ILE A 361 2.71 -2.52 11.89
N GLU A 362 1.48 -2.06 11.69
CA GLU A 362 1.10 -1.22 10.54
C GLU A 362 0.30 -0.01 11.00
N HIS A 363 0.71 1.18 10.56
CA HIS A 363 -0.03 2.41 10.79
C HIS A 363 -1.01 2.73 9.66
N GLN A 364 -2.17 3.27 10.03
CA GLN A 364 -3.17 3.83 9.14
C GLN A 364 -3.09 5.36 9.17
N LEU A 365 -3.10 5.94 7.97
CA LEU A 365 -3.08 7.37 7.70
C LEU A 365 -4.48 7.81 7.27
N THR A 366 -5.10 8.73 8.01
CA THR A 366 -6.42 9.29 7.67
C THR A 366 -6.30 10.80 7.51
N SER A 367 -6.49 11.29 6.27
CA SER A 367 -6.47 12.72 6.01
C SER A 367 -7.67 13.41 6.65
N VAL A 368 -7.44 14.58 7.24
CA VAL A 368 -8.48 15.51 7.68
C VAL A 368 -8.25 16.88 7.03
N ASN A 369 -9.23 17.77 7.09
CA ASN A 369 -9.08 19.12 6.51
C ASN A 369 -7.88 19.84 7.16
N GLY A 370 -6.82 20.04 6.37
CA GLY A 370 -5.59 20.71 6.83
C GLY A 370 -4.67 19.85 7.70
N GLY A 371 -4.92 18.55 7.86
CA GLY A 371 -4.11 17.70 8.75
C GLY A 371 -4.19 16.20 8.44
N LEU A 372 -3.64 15.40 9.35
CA LEU A 372 -3.49 13.96 9.22
C LEU A 372 -3.63 13.29 10.59
N LEU A 373 -4.39 12.21 10.67
CA LEU A 373 -4.43 11.30 11.82
C LEU A 373 -3.58 10.07 11.51
N LEU A 374 -2.80 9.63 12.50
CA LEU A 374 -2.01 8.40 12.46
C LEU A 374 -2.47 7.51 13.63
N GLN A 375 -2.74 6.24 13.35
CA GLN A 375 -3.05 5.24 14.37
C GLN A 375 -2.50 3.88 13.95
N GLU A 376 -2.35 2.96 14.90
CA GLU A 376 -2.18 1.54 14.56
C GLU A 376 -3.44 0.96 13.92
N ARG A 377 -3.24 -0.07 13.09
CA ARG A 377 -4.34 -0.92 12.64
C ARG A 377 -4.86 -1.78 13.77
N ASP A 378 -6.18 -1.99 13.76
CA ASP A 378 -6.88 -2.87 14.69
C ASP A 378 -6.56 -4.34 14.39
N ARG A 379 -5.78 -4.95 15.28
CA ARG A 379 -5.27 -6.33 15.15
C ARG A 379 -5.75 -7.27 16.26
N TYR A 380 -6.39 -6.73 17.30
CA TYR A 380 -6.92 -7.56 18.37
C TYR A 380 -8.07 -8.42 17.84
N GLY A 381 -8.13 -9.67 18.26
CA GLY A 381 -9.13 -10.66 17.91
C GLY A 381 -9.84 -11.21 19.14
N PHE A 382 -10.36 -12.44 19.03
CA PHE A 382 -11.03 -13.12 20.14
C PHE A 382 -10.00 -13.69 21.12
N GLU A 383 -8.86 -14.13 20.60
CA GLU A 383 -7.79 -14.83 21.31
C GLU A 383 -7.01 -13.90 22.25
N GLU A 384 -6.94 -12.60 21.93
CA GLU A 384 -6.33 -11.57 22.78
C GLU A 384 -7.32 -10.92 23.76
N ALA A 385 -8.59 -11.26 23.71
CA ALA A 385 -9.64 -10.64 24.52
C ALA A 385 -9.75 -11.27 25.93
N ASP A 386 -10.22 -10.48 26.90
CA ASP A 386 -10.55 -10.96 28.24
C ASP A 386 -12.01 -11.44 28.24
N ILE A 387 -12.18 -12.75 28.06
CA ILE A 387 -13.50 -13.35 27.84
C ILE A 387 -14.20 -13.60 29.17
N SER A 388 -15.44 -13.13 29.29
CA SER A 388 -16.33 -13.45 30.41
C SER A 388 -17.76 -13.72 29.94
N VAL A 389 -18.50 -14.53 30.71
CA VAL A 389 -19.91 -14.87 30.45
C VAL A 389 -20.74 -14.42 31.66
N PRO A 390 -21.28 -13.19 31.65
CA PRO A 390 -22.02 -12.66 32.79
C PRO A 390 -23.46 -13.19 32.94
N THR A 391 -24.00 -13.88 31.94
CA THR A 391 -25.35 -14.47 31.96
C THR A 391 -25.39 -15.82 32.66
N ASP A 392 -26.60 -16.31 32.99
CA ASP A 392 -26.79 -17.55 33.76
C ASP A 392 -26.44 -18.82 32.96
N ARG A 393 -26.56 -18.76 31.62
CA ARG A 393 -26.30 -19.86 30.69
C ARG A 393 -24.95 -19.65 30.00
N GLU A 394 -24.19 -20.73 29.86
CA GLU A 394 -22.96 -20.78 29.05
C GLU A 394 -23.27 -21.04 27.56
N PRO A 395 -22.45 -20.52 26.61
CA PRO A 395 -22.58 -20.88 25.21
C PRO A 395 -22.26 -22.36 24.96
N THR A 396 -22.97 -22.97 24.01
CA THR A 396 -22.62 -24.29 23.47
C THR A 396 -21.39 -24.21 22.57
N ASP A 397 -20.78 -25.36 22.24
CA ASP A 397 -19.64 -25.40 21.32
C ASP A 397 -19.99 -24.80 19.94
N GLU A 398 -21.19 -25.07 19.44
CA GLU A 398 -21.70 -24.50 18.18
C GLU A 398 -21.89 -22.97 18.27
N GLU A 399 -22.39 -22.47 19.41
CA GLU A 399 -22.53 -21.04 19.65
C GLU A 399 -21.16 -20.37 19.75
N TRP A 400 -20.17 -20.99 20.41
CA TRP A 400 -18.81 -20.46 20.50
C TRP A 400 -18.18 -20.24 19.13
N GLU A 401 -18.27 -21.22 18.23
CA GLU A 401 -17.73 -21.09 16.88
C GLU A 401 -18.47 -20.01 16.06
N ALA A 402 -19.80 -19.94 16.19
CA ALA A 402 -20.58 -18.89 15.54
C ALA A 402 -20.25 -17.49 16.10
N LEU A 403 -20.03 -17.35 17.41
CA LEU A 403 -19.67 -16.08 18.07
C LEU A 403 -18.28 -15.61 17.65
N LYS A 404 -17.30 -16.52 17.53
CA LYS A 404 -15.97 -16.21 17.00
C LYS A 404 -16.05 -15.69 15.56
N LEU A 405 -16.87 -16.33 14.71
CA LEU A 405 -17.12 -15.84 13.36
C LEU A 405 -17.76 -14.45 13.38
N ALA A 406 -18.79 -14.23 14.21
CA ALA A 406 -19.44 -12.92 14.34
C ALA A 406 -18.46 -11.84 14.79
N TRP A 407 -17.57 -12.16 15.74
CA TRP A 407 -16.55 -11.26 16.27
C TRP A 407 -15.53 -10.84 15.21
N LYS A 408 -14.98 -11.83 14.47
CA LYS A 408 -14.05 -11.58 13.37
C LYS A 408 -14.67 -10.69 12.30
N VAL A 409 -15.94 -10.92 11.94
CA VAL A 409 -16.61 -10.15 10.89
C VAL A 409 -17.02 -8.74 11.36
N VAL A 410 -17.61 -8.62 12.56
CA VAL A 410 -18.16 -7.33 13.03
C VAL A 410 -17.09 -6.25 13.18
N LYS A 411 -15.85 -6.64 13.49
CA LYS A 411 -14.65 -5.77 13.50
C LYS A 411 -14.42 -5.01 12.19
N HIS A 412 -14.89 -5.55 11.07
CA HIS A 412 -14.68 -4.96 9.75
C HIS A 412 -15.90 -4.28 9.15
N VAL A 413 -17.04 -4.32 9.84
CA VAL A 413 -18.27 -3.64 9.43
C VAL A 413 -18.25 -2.20 9.93
N LYS A 414 -18.72 -1.25 9.11
CA LYS A 414 -18.76 0.16 9.52
C LYS A 414 -19.69 0.36 10.72
N SER A 415 -19.26 1.15 11.69
CA SER A 415 -19.96 1.37 12.96
C SER A 415 -21.15 2.32 12.84
N ASN A 416 -22.22 2.15 13.63
CA ASN A 416 -22.48 1.03 14.53
C ASN A 416 -22.80 -0.25 13.76
N ALA A 417 -22.19 -1.37 14.16
CA ALA A 417 -22.30 -2.64 13.47
C ALA A 417 -22.94 -3.73 14.32
N ILE A 418 -23.81 -4.53 13.68
CA ILE A 418 -24.35 -5.80 14.20
C ILE A 418 -24.22 -6.86 13.12
N VAL A 419 -23.69 -8.03 13.48
CA VAL A 419 -23.55 -9.18 12.57
C VAL A 419 -24.25 -10.39 13.19
N LEU A 420 -25.13 -11.03 12.45
CA LEU A 420 -25.71 -12.33 12.80
C LEU A 420 -24.99 -13.43 12.03
N THR A 421 -24.63 -14.51 12.72
CA THR A 421 -23.99 -15.69 12.13
C THR A 421 -24.70 -16.97 12.55
N LYS A 422 -24.64 -17.96 11.66
CA LYS A 422 -25.14 -19.32 11.86
C LYS A 422 -24.54 -20.24 10.80
N ASP A 423 -24.32 -21.51 11.10
CA ASP A 423 -23.87 -22.52 10.11
C ASP A 423 -22.61 -22.09 9.31
N ASP A 424 -21.62 -21.53 10.03
CA ASP A 424 -20.35 -21.00 9.52
C ASP A 424 -20.45 -19.88 8.45
N GLN A 425 -21.57 -19.16 8.44
CA GLN A 425 -21.77 -18.00 7.57
C GLN A 425 -22.38 -16.82 8.30
N THR A 426 -22.20 -15.63 7.73
CA THR A 426 -23.04 -14.48 8.06
C THR A 426 -24.43 -14.67 7.48
N ILE A 427 -25.47 -14.31 8.23
CA ILE A 427 -26.86 -14.37 7.76
C ILE A 427 -27.55 -13.00 7.78
N GLY A 428 -26.96 -12.00 8.44
CA GLY A 428 -27.47 -10.64 8.49
C GLY A 428 -26.42 -9.66 8.99
N ILE A 429 -26.31 -8.49 8.37
CA ILE A 429 -25.29 -7.49 8.63
C ILE A 429 -25.96 -6.10 8.64
N GLY A 430 -26.00 -5.48 9.81
CA GLY A 430 -26.44 -4.10 10.00
C GLY A 430 -25.23 -3.18 10.08
N ALA A 431 -24.93 -2.45 9.00
CA ALA A 431 -23.75 -1.61 8.89
C ALA A 431 -24.07 -0.11 8.98
N GLY A 432 -23.17 0.65 9.60
CA GLY A 432 -23.05 2.11 9.47
C GLY A 432 -24.16 2.92 10.11
N GLN A 433 -24.81 2.41 11.17
CA GLN A 433 -25.95 3.10 11.79
C GLN A 433 -25.54 4.04 12.93
N MET A 434 -26.29 5.12 13.11
CA MET A 434 -26.05 6.06 14.22
C MET A 434 -26.53 5.51 15.58
N ASN A 435 -27.47 4.58 15.59
CA ASN A 435 -27.98 3.92 16.79
C ASN A 435 -27.86 2.39 16.67
N ARG A 436 -27.59 1.72 17.80
CA ARG A 436 -27.27 0.28 17.87
C ARG A 436 -28.45 -0.60 17.50
N VAL A 437 -29.63 -0.33 18.07
CA VAL A 437 -30.85 -1.09 17.81
C VAL A 437 -31.27 -1.02 16.32
N GLY A 438 -31.00 0.10 15.64
CA GLY A 438 -31.19 0.25 14.21
C GLY A 438 -30.30 -0.69 13.39
N ALA A 439 -29.02 -0.83 13.77
CA ALA A 439 -28.14 -1.83 13.15
C ALA A 439 -28.67 -3.25 13.40
N ALA A 440 -29.11 -3.56 14.62
CA ALA A 440 -29.67 -4.87 14.94
C ALA A 440 -30.93 -5.18 14.13
N ASN A 441 -31.85 -4.23 14.01
CA ASN A 441 -33.07 -4.39 13.22
C ASN A 441 -32.78 -4.67 11.75
N ILE A 442 -31.82 -3.96 11.13
CA ILE A 442 -31.39 -4.21 9.75
C ILE A 442 -30.83 -5.63 9.60
N ALA A 443 -29.94 -6.05 10.52
CA ALA A 443 -29.32 -7.35 10.47
C ALA A 443 -30.36 -8.48 10.66
N ILE A 444 -31.30 -8.31 11.59
CA ILE A 444 -32.41 -9.24 11.85
C ILE A 444 -33.36 -9.32 10.66
N GLU A 445 -33.73 -8.17 10.06
CA GLU A 445 -34.61 -8.12 8.89
C GLU A 445 -33.96 -8.84 7.70
N GLN A 446 -32.66 -8.61 7.46
CA GLN A 446 -31.92 -9.31 6.41
C GLN A 446 -31.86 -10.82 6.65
N ALA A 447 -31.63 -11.26 7.89
CA ALA A 447 -31.59 -12.67 8.25
C ALA A 447 -32.96 -13.36 8.11
N GLY A 448 -34.05 -12.63 8.35
CA GLY A 448 -35.42 -13.16 8.32
C GLY A 448 -35.54 -14.39 9.23
N GLU A 449 -36.11 -15.48 8.70
CA GLU A 449 -36.27 -16.74 9.46
C GLU A 449 -34.94 -17.41 9.85
N LYS A 450 -33.82 -17.09 9.18
CA LYS A 450 -32.50 -17.64 9.52
C LYS A 450 -31.99 -17.14 10.88
N SER A 451 -32.52 -16.03 11.39
CA SER A 451 -32.17 -15.46 12.71
C SER A 451 -32.48 -16.39 13.88
N LYS A 452 -33.44 -17.31 13.73
CA LYS A 452 -33.79 -18.28 14.77
C LYS A 452 -32.65 -19.27 14.99
N GLY A 453 -32.14 -19.32 16.22
CA GLY A 453 -30.99 -20.15 16.57
C GLY A 453 -29.66 -19.58 16.04
N SER A 454 -29.61 -18.32 15.63
CA SER A 454 -28.35 -17.66 15.28
C SER A 454 -27.70 -17.03 16.51
N VAL A 455 -26.49 -16.51 16.33
CA VAL A 455 -25.82 -15.67 17.32
C VAL A 455 -25.65 -14.25 16.77
N MET A 456 -25.32 -13.29 17.65
CA MET A 456 -25.14 -11.88 17.30
C MET A 456 -23.80 -11.35 17.82
N GLY A 457 -23.01 -10.72 16.95
CA GLY A 457 -21.83 -9.93 17.31
C GLY A 457 -22.11 -8.43 17.23
N SER A 458 -21.60 -7.67 18.20
CA SER A 458 -21.67 -6.21 18.24
C SER A 458 -20.29 -5.59 18.38
N ASP A 459 -19.92 -4.64 17.50
CA ASP A 459 -18.59 -3.99 17.53
C ASP A 459 -18.33 -3.16 18.81
N ALA A 460 -19.40 -2.77 19.50
CA ALA A 460 -19.39 -1.95 20.69
C ALA A 460 -20.50 -2.37 21.67
N PHE A 461 -20.43 -1.88 22.91
CA PHE A 461 -21.38 -2.25 23.94
C PHE A 461 -22.81 -1.79 23.64
N PHE A 462 -23.79 -2.41 24.30
CA PHE A 462 -25.18 -1.99 24.25
C PHE A 462 -25.47 -0.86 25.26
N PRO A 463 -25.99 0.30 24.81
CA PRO A 463 -26.29 1.41 25.71
C PRO A 463 -27.59 1.19 26.51
N MET A 464 -28.48 0.32 26.02
CA MET A 464 -29.78 -0.03 26.58
C MET A 464 -30.09 -1.50 26.27
N ASP A 465 -31.11 -2.07 26.91
CA ASP A 465 -31.55 -3.46 26.74
C ASP A 465 -32.36 -3.71 25.45
N ASP A 466 -32.73 -2.65 24.72
CA ASP A 466 -33.53 -2.68 23.49
C ASP A 466 -32.95 -3.58 22.39
N THR A 467 -31.63 -3.61 22.26
CA THR A 467 -30.93 -4.43 21.28
C THR A 467 -30.99 -5.91 21.65
N VAL A 468 -30.91 -6.21 22.95
CA VAL A 468 -31.07 -7.58 23.47
C VAL A 468 -32.51 -8.04 23.33
N GLU A 469 -33.48 -7.16 23.60
CA GLU A 469 -34.90 -7.46 23.38
C GLU A 469 -35.20 -7.75 21.90
N ALA A 470 -34.65 -6.95 20.97
CA ALA A 470 -34.77 -7.21 19.53
C ALA A 470 -34.16 -8.58 19.15
N ALA A 471 -32.98 -8.90 19.67
CA ALA A 471 -32.31 -10.19 19.44
C ALA A 471 -33.17 -11.37 19.95
N GLY A 472 -33.72 -11.27 21.16
CA GLY A 472 -34.57 -12.31 21.74
C GLY A 472 -35.87 -12.52 20.98
N ARG A 473 -36.51 -11.46 20.49
CA ARG A 473 -37.70 -11.56 19.62
C ARG A 473 -37.39 -12.22 18.27
N ALA A 474 -36.17 -12.07 17.77
CA ALA A 474 -35.70 -12.72 16.54
C ALA A 474 -35.27 -14.19 16.76
N GLY A 475 -35.18 -14.65 18.01
CA GLY A 475 -34.73 -16.00 18.32
C GLY A 475 -33.21 -16.17 18.26
N VAL A 476 -32.45 -15.09 18.42
CA VAL A 476 -31.00 -15.16 18.67
C VAL A 476 -30.77 -15.87 20.00
N THR A 477 -29.74 -16.71 20.06
CA THR A 477 -29.47 -17.59 21.20
C THR A 477 -28.23 -17.18 22.00
N ALA A 478 -27.27 -16.51 21.34
CA ALA A 478 -26.06 -16.01 21.97
C ALA A 478 -25.66 -14.63 21.42
N ILE A 479 -25.01 -13.83 22.25
CA ILE A 479 -24.49 -12.51 21.90
C ILE A 479 -23.02 -12.38 22.33
N ILE A 480 -22.17 -11.79 21.48
CA ILE A 480 -20.82 -11.33 21.84
C ILE A 480 -20.71 -9.81 21.67
N GLN A 481 -20.23 -9.13 22.71
CA GLN A 481 -20.01 -7.69 22.72
C GLN A 481 -18.84 -7.33 23.64
N PRO A 482 -18.36 -6.07 23.68
CA PRO A 482 -17.28 -5.70 24.60
C PRO A 482 -17.67 -5.68 26.08
N GLY A 483 -18.91 -5.28 26.40
CA GLY A 483 -19.27 -4.83 27.75
C GLY A 483 -18.66 -3.46 28.09
N GLY A 484 -18.77 -3.05 29.36
CA GLY A 484 -18.27 -1.77 29.87
C GLY A 484 -19.30 -0.64 29.91
N SER A 485 -20.58 -0.93 29.71
CA SER A 485 -21.65 0.05 29.88
C SER A 485 -21.99 0.21 31.36
N ILE A 486 -22.32 1.43 31.79
CA ILE A 486 -22.93 1.63 33.13
C ILE A 486 -24.30 0.91 33.28
N ARG A 487 -24.86 0.41 32.17
CA ARG A 487 -26.12 -0.33 32.08
C ARG A 487 -25.95 -1.77 31.59
N ASP A 488 -24.76 -2.36 31.74
CA ASP A 488 -24.55 -3.76 31.34
C ASP A 488 -25.55 -4.70 32.05
N GLU A 489 -25.85 -4.44 33.33
CA GLU A 489 -26.81 -5.23 34.11
C GLU A 489 -28.21 -5.28 33.48
N ASP A 490 -28.69 -4.19 32.87
CA ASP A 490 -29.98 -4.17 32.18
C ASP A 490 -29.98 -5.13 30.98
N SER A 491 -28.86 -5.16 30.23
CA SER A 491 -28.67 -6.04 29.08
C SER A 491 -28.51 -7.51 29.49
N ILE A 492 -27.76 -7.78 30.57
CA ILE A 492 -27.55 -9.13 31.12
C ILE A 492 -28.89 -9.69 31.60
N LYS A 493 -29.64 -8.92 32.38
CA LYS A 493 -30.97 -9.32 32.85
C LYS A 493 -31.91 -9.61 31.69
N LYS A 494 -31.93 -8.74 30.66
CA LYS A 494 -32.77 -8.95 29.47
C LYS A 494 -32.36 -10.21 28.72
N ALA A 495 -31.07 -10.51 28.62
CA ALA A 495 -30.59 -11.72 27.97
C ALA A 495 -31.03 -12.97 28.74
N ASN A 496 -30.88 -12.98 30.07
CA ASN A 496 -31.39 -14.05 30.93
C ASN A 496 -32.90 -14.27 30.78
N GLU A 497 -33.70 -13.19 30.69
CA GLU A 497 -35.16 -13.27 30.45
C GLU A 497 -35.51 -14.01 29.15
N TYR A 498 -34.68 -13.88 28.11
CA TYR A 498 -34.84 -14.57 26.82
C TYR A 498 -34.07 -15.89 26.71
N GLY A 499 -33.31 -16.30 27.73
CA GLY A 499 -32.42 -17.47 27.69
C GLY A 499 -31.19 -17.29 26.79
N ILE A 500 -30.84 -16.05 26.46
CA ILE A 500 -29.69 -15.69 25.65
C ILE A 500 -28.43 -15.72 26.51
N THR A 501 -27.39 -16.39 26.03
CA THR A 501 -26.05 -16.26 26.63
C THR A 501 -25.37 -14.99 26.10
N MET A 502 -24.66 -14.27 26.95
CA MET A 502 -23.91 -13.07 26.57
C MET A 502 -22.44 -13.26 26.91
N VAL A 503 -21.57 -12.94 25.96
CA VAL A 503 -20.11 -12.97 26.09
C VAL A 503 -19.58 -11.56 26.04
N PHE A 504 -18.76 -11.19 27.03
CA PHE A 504 -18.00 -9.95 27.07
C PHE A 504 -16.55 -10.18 26.68
N THR A 505 -16.00 -9.30 25.84
CA THR A 505 -14.59 -9.38 25.38
C THR A 505 -13.68 -8.30 25.97
N GLY A 506 -14.25 -7.22 26.52
CA GLY A 506 -13.49 -6.03 26.95
C GLY A 506 -12.84 -5.23 25.81
N VAL A 507 -13.01 -5.64 24.56
CA VAL A 507 -12.36 -5.03 23.38
C VAL A 507 -13.41 -4.47 22.44
N ARG A 508 -13.25 -3.21 21.99
CA ARG A 508 -14.17 -2.54 21.06
C ARG A 508 -13.53 -2.36 19.69
N HIS A 509 -14.27 -2.66 18.61
CA HIS A 509 -13.77 -2.60 17.23
C HIS A 509 -14.53 -1.58 16.37
N PHE A 510 -14.46 -0.29 16.72
CA PHE A 510 -15.09 0.74 15.88
C PHE A 510 -14.36 0.94 14.55
N LYS A 511 -15.14 1.12 13.48
CA LYS A 511 -14.65 1.37 12.13
C LYS A 511 -15.50 2.44 11.44
N HIS A 512 -14.86 3.53 11.02
CA HIS A 512 -15.49 4.63 10.29
C HIS A 512 -15.00 4.69 8.84
#